data_AF-A0A7C4J532-F1
#
_entry.id   AF-A0A7C4J532-F1
#
_cell.length_a   1.000
_cell.length_b   1.000
_cell.length_c   1.000
_cell.angle_alpha   90.00
_cell.angle_beta   90.00
_cell.angle_gamma   90.00
#
_symmetry.space_group_name_H-M   'P 1'
#
loop_
_entity.id
_entity.type
_entity.pdbx_description
1 polymer ?
#
loop_
_entity_poly.entity_id
_entity_poly.type
_entity_poly.pdbx_seq_one_letter_code
_entity_poly.pdbx_strand_id
1 'polypeptide(L)'
;TAGRLHTKYNLMQELKKVRNVAAKARVGAPHETWLVLDGTTGQNALAQARQFKEAVAVSGVVITKLDGTAKGGMVFAVSHELALPIRFMGTGEKIGDIAPFDPDAFIDGLFEQDSSEDSEEKEAAIES
;
A
#
# COMPACT_ATOMS: atom_id res chain seq x y z
N THR A 1 -5.02 -10.15 -24.70
CA THR A 1 -4.96 -11.13 -23.59
C THR A 1 -6.36 -11.40 -23.05
N ALA A 2 -7.14 -12.28 -23.70
CA ALA A 2 -8.41 -12.75 -23.15
C ALA A 2 -8.24 -13.39 -21.75
N GLY A 3 -7.08 -14.02 -21.51
CA GLY A 3 -6.78 -14.69 -20.24
C GLY A 3 -6.72 -13.79 -18.99
N ARG A 4 -6.25 -12.53 -19.07
CA ARG A 4 -6.10 -11.69 -17.87
C ARG A 4 -7.45 -11.27 -17.27
N LEU A 5 -8.46 -11.05 -18.11
CA LEU A 5 -9.81 -10.68 -17.66
C LEU A 5 -10.52 -11.87 -17.00
N HIS A 6 -10.44 -13.05 -17.62
CA HIS A 6 -11.01 -14.29 -17.07
C HIS A 6 -10.33 -14.67 -15.74
N THR A 7 -9.01 -14.57 -15.64
CA THR A 7 -8.29 -14.84 -14.38
C THR A 7 -8.69 -13.86 -13.28
N LYS A 8 -8.82 -12.56 -13.58
CA LYS A 8 -9.31 -11.57 -12.60
C LYS A 8 -10.72 -11.88 -12.13
N TYR A 9 -11.65 -12.19 -13.04
CA TYR A 9 -13.01 -12.54 -12.67
C TYR A 9 -13.06 -13.77 -11.75
N ASN A 10 -12.35 -14.84 -12.11
CA ASN A 10 -12.31 -16.06 -11.31
C ASN A 10 -11.75 -15.80 -9.91
N LEU A 11 -10.64 -15.05 -9.81
CA LEU A 11 -10.06 -14.64 -8.53
C LEU A 11 -11.08 -13.88 -7.66
N MET A 12 -11.80 -12.91 -8.24
CA MET A 12 -12.79 -12.15 -7.47
C MET A 12 -13.93 -13.03 -6.95
N GLN A 13 -14.35 -14.04 -7.72
CA GLN A 13 -15.39 -14.98 -7.27
C GLN A 13 -14.88 -15.89 -6.15
N GLU A 14 -13.65 -16.37 -6.24
CA GLU A 14 -13.02 -17.18 -5.20
C GLU A 14 -12.89 -16.41 -3.89
N LEU A 15 -12.42 -15.17 -3.93
CA LEU A 15 -12.29 -14.35 -2.72
C LEU A 15 -13.66 -14.02 -2.10
N LYS A 16 -14.68 -13.74 -2.92
CA LYS A 16 -16.07 -13.59 -2.43
C LYS A 16 -16.56 -14.86 -1.74
N LYS A 17 -16.24 -16.03 -2.29
CA LYS A 17 -16.58 -17.33 -1.68
C LYS A 17 -15.90 -17.49 -0.32
N VAL A 18 -14.60 -17.20 -0.22
CA VAL A 18 -13.86 -17.26 1.06
C VAL A 18 -14.47 -16.33 2.10
N ARG A 19 -14.77 -15.07 1.72
CA ARG A 19 -15.45 -14.10 2.60
C ARG A 19 -16.79 -14.64 3.11
N ASN A 20 -17.59 -15.20 2.22
CA ASN A 20 -18.91 -15.73 2.56
C ASN A 20 -18.84 -16.96 3.47
N VAL A 21 -17.82 -17.81 3.30
CA VAL A 21 -17.58 -18.95 4.19
C VAL A 21 -17.17 -18.46 5.58
N ALA A 22 -16.26 -17.48 5.66
CA ALA A 22 -15.87 -16.89 6.94
C ALA A 22 -17.07 -16.27 7.68
N ALA A 23 -17.90 -15.49 6.98
CA ALA A 23 -19.10 -14.87 7.56
C ALA A 23 -20.13 -15.89 8.08
N LYS A 24 -20.22 -17.06 7.45
CA LYS A 24 -21.07 -18.17 7.93
C LYS A 24 -20.49 -18.85 9.17
N ALA A 25 -19.16 -18.95 9.25
CA ALA A 25 -18.50 -19.60 10.38
C ALA A 25 -18.55 -18.74 11.66
N ARG A 26 -18.56 -17.41 11.53
CA ARG A 26 -18.62 -16.50 12.68
C ARG A 26 -19.25 -15.15 12.29
N VAL A 27 -20.17 -14.67 13.13
CA VAL A 27 -20.74 -13.32 13.01
C VAL A 27 -19.62 -12.29 13.07
N GLY A 28 -19.58 -11.38 12.09
CA GLY A 28 -18.56 -10.35 11.98
C GLY A 28 -17.25 -10.80 11.32
N ALA A 29 -17.13 -12.05 10.85
CA ALA A 29 -15.95 -12.50 10.12
C ALA A 29 -16.07 -12.25 8.59
N PRO A 30 -14.95 -11.96 7.89
CA PRO A 30 -13.67 -11.57 8.46
C PRO A 30 -13.79 -10.20 9.18
N HIS A 31 -13.16 -10.08 10.37
CA HIS A 31 -13.20 -8.83 11.14
C HIS A 31 -12.45 -7.71 10.43
N GLU A 32 -11.39 -8.07 9.71
CA GLU A 32 -10.54 -7.19 8.92
C GLU A 32 -10.19 -7.89 7.61
N THR A 33 -10.20 -7.14 6.51
CA THR A 33 -9.74 -7.59 5.20
C THR A 33 -8.71 -6.58 4.72
N TRP A 34 -7.43 -6.94 4.76
CA TRP A 34 -6.36 -6.04 4.35
C TRP A 34 -5.87 -6.33 2.95
N LEU A 35 -5.62 -5.26 2.19
CA LEU A 35 -4.99 -5.33 0.88
C LEU A 35 -3.52 -4.95 1.00
N VAL A 36 -2.63 -5.84 0.57
CA VAL A 36 -1.19 -5.56 0.52
C VAL A 36 -0.84 -4.97 -0.84
N LEU A 37 -0.24 -3.78 -0.82
CA LEU A 37 0.21 -3.05 -2.01
C LEU A 37 1.72 -2.85 -1.97
N ASP A 38 2.37 -3.03 -3.11
CA ASP A 38 3.80 -2.75 -3.27
C ASP A 38 3.98 -1.27 -3.57
N GLY A 39 4.69 -0.54 -2.71
CA GLY A 39 4.94 0.91 -2.83
C GLY A 39 5.72 1.30 -4.10
N THR A 40 6.40 0.34 -4.74
CA THR A 40 7.08 0.55 -6.03
C THR A 40 6.13 0.44 -7.24
N THR A 41 4.96 -0.17 -7.05
CA THR A 41 4.00 -0.34 -8.14
C THR A 41 3.17 0.94 -8.28
N GLY A 42 3.06 1.49 -9.49
CA GLY A 42 2.30 2.73 -9.72
C GLY A 42 0.79 2.54 -9.86
N GLN A 43 0.17 3.34 -10.73
CA GLN A 43 -1.28 3.40 -10.99
C GLN A 43 -1.97 2.06 -11.29
N ASN A 44 -1.23 1.05 -11.79
CA ASN A 44 -1.76 -0.29 -12.04
C ASN A 44 -2.20 -1.02 -10.76
N ALA A 45 -1.55 -0.75 -9.64
CA ALA A 45 -1.91 -1.34 -8.35
C ALA A 45 -3.21 -0.73 -7.81
N LEU A 46 -3.37 0.59 -7.95
CA LEU A 46 -4.57 1.32 -7.51
C LEU A 46 -5.82 0.90 -8.30
N ALA A 47 -5.70 0.73 -9.61
CA ALA A 47 -6.80 0.23 -10.43
C ALA A 47 -7.26 -1.18 -10.01
N GLN A 48 -6.33 -2.04 -9.61
CA GLN A 48 -6.67 -3.37 -9.07
C GLN A 48 -7.25 -3.27 -7.66
N ALA A 49 -6.69 -2.41 -6.82
CA ALA A 49 -7.16 -2.19 -5.46
C ALA A 49 -8.63 -1.76 -5.40
N ARG A 50 -9.08 -0.92 -6.35
CA ARG A 50 -10.51 -0.60 -6.52
C ARG A 50 -11.38 -1.84 -6.70
N GLN A 51 -10.96 -2.75 -7.59
CA GLN A 51 -11.70 -3.99 -7.87
C GLN A 51 -11.74 -4.90 -6.64
N PHE A 52 -10.65 -4.99 -5.87
CA PHE A 52 -10.62 -5.74 -4.61
C PHE A 52 -11.51 -5.12 -3.54
N LYS A 53 -11.44 -3.80 -3.35
CA LYS A 53 -12.27 -3.06 -2.38
C LYS A 53 -13.75 -3.41 -2.53
N GLU A 54 -14.25 -3.36 -3.76
CA GLU A 54 -15.66 -3.65 -4.07
C GLU A 54 -16.05 -5.11 -3.84
N ALA A 55 -15.16 -6.04 -4.18
CA ALA A 55 -15.51 -7.46 -4.15
C ALA A 55 -15.47 -8.08 -2.76
N VAL A 56 -14.49 -7.71 -1.93
CA VAL A 56 -14.21 -8.42 -0.67
C VAL A 56 -14.35 -7.55 0.57
N ALA A 57 -14.82 -6.30 0.42
CA ALA A 57 -14.97 -5.34 1.52
C ALA A 57 -13.64 -5.13 2.26
N VAL A 58 -12.64 -4.62 1.53
CA VAL A 58 -11.33 -4.26 2.11
C VAL A 58 -11.53 -3.16 3.18
N SER A 59 -10.97 -3.37 4.36
CA SER A 59 -11.07 -2.48 5.52
C SER A 59 -9.78 -1.70 5.81
N GLY A 60 -8.68 -2.07 5.18
CA GLY A 60 -7.40 -1.38 5.34
C GLY A 60 -6.35 -1.82 4.32
N VAL A 61 -5.25 -1.08 4.27
CA VAL A 61 -4.15 -1.31 3.34
C VAL A 61 -2.84 -1.51 4.10
N VAL A 62 -2.00 -2.41 3.61
CA VAL A 62 -0.60 -2.55 4.02
C VAL A 62 0.26 -2.17 2.82
N ILE A 63 1.20 -1.24 2.99
CA ILE A 63 2.09 -0.83 1.90
C ILE A 63 3.49 -1.36 2.19
N THR A 64 4.08 -2.09 1.25
CA THR A 64 5.44 -2.65 1.39
C THR A 64 6.45 -1.90 0.53
N LYS A 65 7.75 -2.12 0.78
CA LYS A 65 8.86 -1.56 0.00
C LYS A 65 8.87 -0.02 -0.05
N LEU A 66 8.60 0.65 1.06
CA LEU A 66 8.60 2.12 1.18
C LEU A 66 9.95 2.74 1.51
N ASP A 67 11.00 1.93 1.53
CA ASP A 67 12.41 2.27 1.79
C ASP A 67 13.11 3.13 0.72
N GLY A 68 12.39 3.73 -0.23
CA GLY A 68 13.01 4.54 -1.28
C GLY A 68 12.32 5.89 -1.52
N THR A 69 13.12 6.87 -1.94
CA THR A 69 12.81 8.31 -2.08
C THR A 69 11.61 8.63 -2.98
N ALA A 70 11.38 7.86 -4.05
CA ALA A 70 10.29 8.13 -5.01
C ALA A 70 8.90 7.57 -4.64
N LYS A 71 8.70 7.04 -3.43
CA LYS A 71 7.60 6.09 -3.16
C LYS A 71 6.47 6.65 -2.29
N GLY A 72 6.61 7.87 -1.76
CA GLY A 72 5.56 8.50 -0.96
C GLY A 72 4.25 8.71 -1.72
N GLY A 73 4.32 8.87 -3.05
CA GLY A 73 3.14 9.01 -3.90
C GLY A 73 2.10 7.89 -3.78
N MET A 74 2.52 6.66 -3.47
CA MET A 74 1.58 5.54 -3.27
C MET A 74 0.72 5.73 -2.02
N VAL A 75 1.33 6.22 -0.92
CA VAL A 75 0.61 6.50 0.34
C VAL A 75 -0.48 7.54 0.10
N PHE A 76 -0.15 8.63 -0.58
CA PHE A 76 -1.11 9.67 -0.94
C PHE A 76 -2.20 9.15 -1.88
N ALA A 77 -1.83 8.38 -2.90
CA ALA A 77 -2.79 7.86 -3.88
C ALA A 77 -3.76 6.83 -3.27
N VAL A 78 -3.30 5.98 -2.34
CA VAL A 78 -4.20 5.10 -1.56
C VAL A 78 -5.18 5.91 -0.73
N SER A 79 -4.69 6.90 0.02
CA SER A 79 -5.53 7.75 0.86
C SER A 79 -6.59 8.48 0.02
N HIS A 80 -6.19 9.08 -1.11
CA HIS A 80 -7.06 9.88 -1.96
C HIS A 80 -8.02 9.03 -2.82
N GLU A 81 -7.50 8.01 -3.52
CA GLU A 81 -8.29 7.26 -4.51
C GLU A 81 -9.08 6.10 -3.90
N LEU A 82 -8.58 5.48 -2.83
CA LEU A 82 -9.22 4.34 -2.20
C LEU A 82 -9.97 4.71 -0.94
N ALA A 83 -9.67 5.83 -0.28
CA ALA A 83 -10.29 6.23 0.99
C ALA A 83 -10.29 5.08 2.02
N LEU A 84 -9.15 4.38 2.11
CA LEU A 84 -8.94 3.27 3.05
C LEU A 84 -7.80 3.64 4.00
N PRO A 85 -7.90 3.28 5.30
CA PRO A 85 -6.81 3.52 6.24
C PRO A 85 -5.62 2.63 5.90
N ILE A 86 -4.43 3.22 5.89
CA ILE A 86 -3.18 2.46 5.85
C ILE A 86 -2.92 1.97 7.28
N ARG A 87 -2.75 0.66 7.44
CA ARG A 87 -2.60 -0.01 8.74
C ARG A 87 -1.14 -0.25 9.08
N PHE A 88 -0.37 -0.69 8.10
CA PHE A 88 1.04 -1.04 8.25
C PHE A 88 1.86 -0.56 7.05
N MET A 89 3.13 -0.30 7.31
CA MET A 89 4.13 0.02 6.31
C MET A 89 5.32 -0.94 6.44
N GLY A 90 5.86 -1.38 5.31
CA GLY A 90 7.07 -2.18 5.22
C GLY A 90 8.20 -1.37 4.59
N THR A 91 9.29 -1.17 5.34
CA THR A 91 10.47 -0.37 4.93
C THR A 91 11.71 -1.23 4.68
N GLY A 92 11.52 -2.52 4.39
CA GLY A 92 12.63 -3.44 4.14
C GLY A 92 12.16 -4.87 3.93
N GLU A 93 13.10 -5.81 4.01
CA GLU A 93 12.88 -7.23 3.71
C GLU A 93 12.78 -8.10 4.97
N LYS A 94 13.20 -7.60 6.13
CA LYS A 94 13.21 -8.35 7.38
C LYS A 94 11.84 -8.26 8.05
N ILE A 95 11.54 -9.24 8.91
CA ILE A 95 10.30 -9.26 9.70
C ILE A 95 10.17 -7.99 10.57
N GLY A 96 11.29 -7.47 11.07
CA GLY A 96 11.33 -6.24 11.86
C GLY A 96 11.07 -4.95 11.06
N ASP A 97 11.03 -5.03 9.73
CA ASP A 97 10.88 -3.86 8.86
C ASP A 97 9.39 -3.57 8.55
N ILE A 98 8.45 -4.28 9.18
CA ILE A 98 7.01 -3.98 9.13
C ILE A 98 6.61 -3.30 10.44
N ALA A 99 6.05 -2.11 10.34
CA ALA A 99 5.56 -1.32 11.47
C ALA A 99 4.14 -0.81 11.22
N PRO A 100 3.36 -0.52 12.28
CA PRO A 100 2.12 0.26 12.15
C PRO A 100 2.39 1.56 11.39
N PHE A 101 1.44 1.97 10.54
CA PHE A 101 1.58 3.22 9.81
C PHE A 101 1.33 4.42 10.72
N ASP A 102 2.32 5.31 10.80
CA ASP A 102 2.25 6.59 11.49
C ASP A 102 2.33 7.71 10.44
N PRO A 103 1.26 8.49 10.21
CA PRO A 103 1.25 9.57 9.24
C PRO A 103 2.26 10.67 9.56
N ASP A 104 2.47 11.00 10.84
CA ASP A 104 3.35 12.10 11.25
C ASP A 104 4.80 11.69 10.99
N ALA A 105 5.19 10.49 11.46
CA ALA A 105 6.52 9.95 11.20
C ALA A 105 6.81 9.74 9.70
N PHE A 106 5.78 9.39 8.92
CA PHE A 106 5.90 9.27 7.47
C PHE A 106 6.16 10.63 6.80
N ILE A 107 5.46 11.68 7.22
CA ILE A 107 5.66 13.04 6.70
C ILE A 107 7.04 13.59 7.08
N ASP A 108 7.45 13.40 8.34
CA ASP A 108 8.76 13.83 8.82
C ASP A 108 9.89 13.17 8.00
N GLY A 109 9.82 11.86 7.79
CA GLY A 109 10.79 11.12 6.99
C GLY A 109 10.82 11.53 5.50
N LEU A 110 9.71 12.03 4.96
CA LEU A 110 9.65 12.53 3.59
C LEU A 110 10.42 13.85 3.44
N PHE A 111 10.30 14.75 4.41
CA PHE A 111 10.96 16.07 4.36
C PHE A 111 12.42 16.07 4.83
N GLU A 112 12.84 15.11 5.67
CA GLU A 112 14.25 14.95 6.02
C GLU A 112 15.10 14.55 4.80
N GLN A 113 14.58 13.71 3.89
CA GLN A 113 15.29 13.34 2.66
C GLN A 113 15.54 14.56 1.76
N ASP A 114 14.52 15.39 1.52
CA ASP A 114 14.65 16.61 0.71
C ASP A 114 15.69 17.58 1.30
N SER A 115 15.82 17.63 2.63
CA SER A 115 16.78 18.54 3.29
C SER A 115 18.23 18.07 3.22
N SER A 116 18.47 16.76 3.08
CA SER A 116 19.82 16.18 3.01
C SER A 116 20.47 16.32 1.63
N GLU A 117 19.67 16.26 0.55
CA GLU A 117 20.15 16.43 -0.82
C GLU A 117 20.56 17.90 -1.11
N ASP A 118 19.84 18.86 -0.52
CA ASP A 118 20.14 20.31 -0.62
C ASP A 118 21.46 20.72 0.09
N SER A 119 21.90 19.95 1.08
CA SER A 119 23.17 20.18 1.78
C SER A 119 24.38 19.67 1.00
N GLU A 120 24.28 18.51 0.35
CA GLU A 120 25.38 17.92 -0.42
C GLU A 120 25.68 18.72 -1.71
N GLU A 121 24.65 19.25 -2.39
CA GLU A 121 24.84 20.13 -3.56
C GLU A 121 25.54 21.45 -3.19
N LYS A 122 25.25 22.02 -2.01
CA LYS A 122 25.90 23.25 -1.55
C LYS A 122 27.36 23.02 -1.19
N GLU A 123 27.71 21.87 -0.63
CA GLU A 123 29.08 21.55 -0.27
C GLU A 123 29.94 21.28 -1.52
N ALA A 124 29.40 20.55 -2.51
CA ALA A 124 30.07 20.31 -3.78
C ALA A 124 30.31 21.59 -4.61
N ALA A 125 29.41 22.59 -4.51
CA ALA A 125 29.57 23.89 -5.19
C ALA A 125 30.58 24.83 -4.51
N ILE A 126 30.97 24.57 -3.25
CA ILE A 126 31.96 25.36 -2.51
C ILE A 126 33.39 24.83 -2.78
N GLU A 127 33.55 23.56 -3.16
CA GLU A 127 34.84 22.93 -3.46
C GLU A 127 35.28 23.01 -4.94
N SER A 128 34.45 23.56 -5.84
CA SER A 128 34.73 23.73 -7.28
C SER A 128 35.08 25.17 -7.66
#